data_AF-M0CBE0-F1
#
_entry.id   AF-M0CBE0-F1
#
_cell.length_a   1.000
_cell.length_b   1.000
_cell.length_c   1.000
_cell.angle_alpha   90.00
_cell.angle_beta   90.00
_cell.angle_gamma   90.00
#
_symmetry.space_group_name_H-M   'P 1'
#
loop_
_entity.id
_entity.type
_entity.pdbx_description
1 polymer ?
#
loop_
_entity_poly.entity_id
_entity_poly.type
_entity_poly.pdbx_seq_one_letter_code
_entity_poly.pdbx_strand_id
1 'polypeptide(L)' 'MESAPLEFSLPNAAAGPDPFSLAALPSDVRFVVLFFQRDHYCTNCRSQVQAVADRVEAFRARDAEPVSVVPEPVSYT' A
#
# COMPACT_ATOMS: atom_id res chain seq x y z
N MET A 1 26.20 2.20 7.27
CA MET A 1 25.80 0.90 6.67
C MET A 1 24.55 1.19 5.86
N GLU A 2 24.69 1.26 4.55
CA GLU A 2 23.56 1.50 3.65
C GLU A 2 22.79 0.18 3.55
N SER A 3 21.54 0.16 3.99
CA SER A 3 20.68 -1.01 3.78
C SER A 3 20.29 -1.03 2.31
N ALA A 4 20.48 -2.16 1.63
CA ALA A 4 19.92 -2.34 0.29
C ALA A 4 18.39 -2.10 0.36
N PRO A 5 17.80 -1.43 -0.64
CA PRO A 5 16.37 -1.21 -0.67
C PRO A 5 15.65 -2.56 -0.69
N LEU A 6 14.55 -2.65 0.06
CA LEU A 6 13.70 -3.83 0.04
C LEU A 6 12.99 -3.89 -1.31
N GLU A 7 13.34 -4.89 -2.13
CA GLU A 7 12.64 -5.21 -3.37
C GLU A 7 11.27 -5.80 -3.04
N PHE A 8 10.26 -4.93 -2.94
CA PHE A 8 8.88 -5.29 -2.69
C PHE A 8 8.02 -4.72 -3.81
N SER A 9 7.48 -5.61 -4.63
CA SER A 9 6.67 -5.31 -5.80
C SER A 9 5.54 -6.31 -5.90
N LEU A 10 4.31 -5.82 -6.04
CA LEU A 10 3.08 -6.63 -6.11
C LEU A 10 2.14 -6.06 -7.19
N PRO A 11 1.21 -6.87 -7.73
CA PRO A 11 0.14 -6.36 -8.57
C PRO A 11 -0.63 -5.23 -7.90
N ASN A 12 -0.94 -4.18 -8.65
CA ASN A 12 -1.64 -3.01 -8.13
C ASN A 12 -3.15 -3.09 -8.41
N ALA A 13 -3.95 -3.19 -7.34
CA ALA A 13 -5.41 -3.17 -7.42
C ALA A 13 -6.00 -1.74 -7.44
N ALA A 14 -5.16 -0.71 -7.31
CA ALA A 14 -5.56 0.70 -7.33
C ALA A 14 -5.17 1.38 -8.65
N ALA A 15 -5.36 2.70 -8.73
CA ALA A 15 -4.85 3.49 -9.85
C ALA A 15 -3.31 3.61 -9.79
N GLY A 16 -2.68 3.76 -10.96
CA GLY A 16 -1.24 3.97 -11.08
C GLY A 16 -0.53 2.80 -11.78
N PRO A 17 0.81 2.74 -11.68
CA PRO A 17 1.59 1.66 -12.26
C PRO A 17 1.20 0.29 -11.70
N ASP A 18 1.18 -0.70 -12.57
CA ASP A 18 1.04 -2.12 -12.24
C ASP A 18 2.24 -2.86 -12.87
N PRO A 19 3.15 -3.44 -12.07
CA PRO A 19 3.07 -3.62 -10.62
C PRO A 19 3.32 -2.33 -9.81
N PHE A 20 2.76 -2.28 -8.61
CA PHE A 20 3.16 -1.33 -7.58
C PHE A 20 4.50 -1.78 -6.99
N SER A 21 5.48 -0.89 -6.91
CA SER A 21 6.80 -1.17 -6.34
C SER A 21 7.24 -0.07 -5.38
N LEU A 22 7.79 -0.47 -4.22
CA LEU A 22 8.35 0.49 -3.25
C LEU A 22 9.54 1.26 -3.83
N ALA A 23 10.32 0.65 -4.71
CA ALA A 23 11.47 1.29 -5.33
C ALA A 23 11.09 2.36 -6.37
N ALA A 24 9.84 2.35 -6.84
CA ALA A 24 9.31 3.31 -7.81
C ALA A 24 8.57 4.48 -7.15
N LEU A 25 8.51 4.53 -5.82
CA LEU A 25 7.87 5.64 -5.11
C LEU A 25 8.68 6.94 -5.27
N PRO A 26 7.99 8.10 -5.28
CA PRO A 26 8.64 9.41 -5.29
C PRO A 26 9.65 9.57 -4.13
N SER A 27 10.75 10.29 -4.39
CA SER A 27 11.86 10.44 -3.44
C SER A 27 11.52 11.28 -2.20
N ASP A 28 10.42 12.04 -2.24
CA ASP A 28 9.82 12.74 -1.11
C ASP A 28 9.02 11.82 -0.19
N VAL A 29 8.67 10.58 -0.60
CA VAL A 29 8.12 9.58 0.31
C VAL A 29 9.23 9.05 1.22
N ARG A 30 9.19 9.46 2.49
CA ARG A 30 10.16 9.08 3.52
C ARG A 30 9.83 7.74 4.17
N PHE A 31 8.55 7.40 4.27
CA PHE A 31 8.08 6.18 4.93
C PHE A 31 6.95 5.52 4.14
N VAL A 32 6.91 4.20 4.17
CA VAL A 32 5.78 3.43 3.65
C VAL A 32 5.17 2.65 4.80
N VAL A 33 3.86 2.76 4.97
CA VAL A 33 3.12 2.04 6.02
C VAL A 33 2.31 0.93 5.37
N LEU A 34 2.80 -0.31 5.49
CA LEU A 34 2.14 -1.49 4.95
C LEU A 34 1.06 -1.99 5.92
N PHE A 35 -0.19 -1.99 5.49
CA PHE A 35 -1.33 -2.56 6.21
C PHE A 35 -1.72 -3.90 5.58
N PHE A 36 -1.30 -5.00 6.21
CA PHE A 36 -1.68 -6.34 5.77
C PHE A 36 -3.08 -6.69 6.26
N GLN A 37 -4.00 -6.83 5.32
CA GLN A 37 -5.38 -7.22 5.56
C GLN A 37 -5.52 -8.74 5.47
N ARG A 38 -6.54 -9.30 6.14
CA ARG A 38 -6.81 -10.73 6.08
C ARG A 38 -7.35 -11.18 4.73
N ASP A 39 -8.37 -10.48 4.24
CA ASP A 39 -9.07 -10.74 2.98
C ASP A 39 -9.97 -9.55 2.60
N HIS A 40 -10.40 -9.44 1.34
CA HIS A 40 -11.33 -8.38 0.88
C HIS A 40 -12.82 -8.69 1.15
N TYR A 41 -13.16 -9.92 1.56
CA TYR A 41 -14.54 -10.32 1.87
C TYR A 41 -14.99 -9.87 3.27
N CYS A 42 -14.04 -9.66 4.17
CA CYS A 42 -14.24 -9.27 5.56
C CYS A 42 -14.69 -7.81 5.67
N THR A 43 -15.87 -7.59 6.24
CA THR A 43 -16.42 -6.24 6.47
C THR A 43 -15.50 -5.39 7.35
N ASN A 44 -14.84 -5.98 8.35
CA ASN A 44 -13.90 -5.26 9.20
C ASN A 44 -12.66 -4.80 8.42
N CYS A 45 -12.11 -5.65 7.53
CA CYS A 45 -10.98 -5.26 6.69
C CYS A 45 -11.36 -4.14 5.72
N ARG A 46 -12.57 -4.16 5.15
CA ARG A 46 -13.08 -3.03 4.35
C ARG A 46 -13.17 -1.74 5.16
N SER A 47 -13.68 -1.80 6.39
CA SER A 47 -13.72 -0.62 7.28
C SER A 47 -12.33 -0.11 7.62
N GLN A 48 -11.34 -0.99 7.81
CA GLN A 48 -9.94 -0.60 8.05
C GLN A 48 -9.34 0.10 6.84
N VAL A 49 -9.51 -0.45 5.64
CA VAL A 49 -9.03 0.19 4.40
C VAL A 49 -9.70 1.55 4.20
N GLN A 50 -11.01 1.66 4.43
CA GLN A 50 -11.71 2.95 4.35
C GLN A 50 -11.17 3.96 5.37
N ALA A 51 -10.93 3.53 6.61
CA ALA A 51 -10.39 4.41 7.65
C ALA A 51 -8.97 4.92 7.32
N VAL A 52 -8.18 4.13 6.59
CA VAL A 52 -6.87 4.55 6.04
C VAL A 52 -7.07 5.55 4.90
N ALA A 53 -7.97 5.26 3.96
CA ALA A 53 -8.29 6.16 2.84
C ALA A 53 -8.77 7.54 3.32
N ASP A 54 -9.65 7.59 4.32
CA ASP A 54 -10.15 8.83 4.93
C ASP A 54 -9.03 9.68 5.57
N ARG A 55 -7.85 9.10 5.81
CA ARG A 55 -6.69 9.74 6.47
C ARG A 55 -5.48 9.85 5.55
N VAL A 56 -5.60 9.55 4.26
CA VAL A 56 -4.46 9.52 3.33
C VAL A 56 -3.66 10.83 3.34
N GLU A 57 -4.34 11.98 3.38
CA GLU A 57 -3.68 13.28 3.41
C GLU A 57 -2.91 13.54 4.72
N ALA A 58 -3.35 12.94 5.83
CA ALA A 58 -2.61 13.04 7.09
C ALA A 58 -1.31 12.22 7.09
N PHE A 59 -1.25 11.13 6.32
CA PHE A 59 -0.01 10.39 6.06
C PHE A 59 0.92 11.18 5.13
N ARG A 60 0.39 11.70 4.01
CA ARG A 60 1.16 12.49 3.05
C ARG A 60 1.76 13.75 3.66
N ALA A 61 1.05 14.42 4.56
CA ALA A 61 1.59 15.56 5.32
C ALA A 61 2.79 15.22 6.23
N ARG A 62 3.14 13.93 6.36
CA ARG A 62 4.29 13.40 7.11
C ARG A 62 5.24 12.62 6.21
N ASP A 63 5.17 12.85 4.90
CA ASP A 63 5.98 12.17 3.88
C ASP A 63 5.81 10.64 3.93
N ALA A 64 4.61 10.17 4.27
CA ALA A 64 4.29 8.76 4.40
C ALA A 64 3.26 8.32 3.36
N GLU A 65 3.49 7.16 2.73
CA GLU A 65 2.54 6.51 1.82
C GLU A 65 1.90 5.30 2.50
N PRO A 66 0.58 5.33 2.78
CA PRO A 66 -0.13 4.17 3.32
C PRO A 66 -0.52 3.20 2.21
N VAL A 67 -0.15 1.93 2.35
CA VAL A 67 -0.44 0.89 1.35
C VAL A 67 -1.19 -0.25 2.01
N SER A 68 -2.39 -0.55 1.52
CA SER A 68 -3.15 -1.74 1.95
C SER A 68 -2.80 -2.93 1.07
N VAL A 69 -2.43 -4.04 1.70
CA VAL A 69 -2.06 -5.30 1.04
C VAL A 69 -3.06 -6.37 1.44
N VAL A 70 -3.63 -7.07 0.44
CA VAL A 70 -4.52 -8.22 0.62
C VAL A 70 -3.85 -9.47 0.03
N PRO A 71 -4.14 -10.68 0.54
CA PRO A 71 -3.56 -11.91 -0.02
C PRO A 71 -4.19 -12.34 -1.34
N GLU A 72 -5.37 -11.83 -1.68
CA GLU A 72 -6.08 -12.21 -2.90
C GLU A 72 -5.44 -11.62 -4.18
N PRO A 73 -5.48 -12.36 -5.29
CA PRO A 73 -5.06 -11.84 -6.58
C PRO A 73 -6.05 -10.78 -7.08
N VAL A 74 -5.55 -9.87 -7.93
CA VAL A 74 -6.37 -8.81 -8.56
C VAL A 74 -7.43 -9.39 -9.51
N SER A 75 -7.15 -10.57 -10.09
CA SER A 75 -8.08 -11.34 -10.89
C SER A 75 -7.89 -12.84 -10.67
N TYR A 76 -8.99 -13.59 -10.70
CA TYR A 76 -8.98 -15.04 -10.75
C TYR A 76 -9.14 -15.44 -12.22
N THR A 77 -8.15 -16.13 -12.78
CA THR A 77 -8.26 -16.76 -14.11
C THR A 77 -9.11 -18.02 -14.04
#